data_AF-A0A318XK79-F1
#
_entry.id   AF-A0A318XK79-F1
#
_cell.length_a   1.000
_cell.length_b   1.000
_cell.length_c   1.000
_cell.angle_alpha   90.00
_cell.angle_beta   90.00
_cell.angle_gamma   90.00
#
_symmetry.space_group_name_H-M   'P 1'
#
loop_
_entity.id
_entity.type
_entity.pdbx_description
1 polymer ?
#
loop_
_entity_poly.entity_id
_entity_poly.type
_entity_poly.pdbx_seq_one_letter_code
_entity_poly.pdbx_strand_id
1 'polypeptide(L)'
;MLNKDYVYKEPEEWTKRRDKIRQDQIPIENLQELVENGANEREIQKVIKQDLSFLSDYFQSPQDEYICLTELPIGDDIVDFVVLTSRSRMLVYLIEVKGADFFTVKASHYKGMNAHIHDAVKQISNHLRYIDSNYETFRNYIHKIRQQVIDEKYKPNTLLGPKGYLEVDPNKDIKIETVVIGGKSKDEYTDSSERTQFERDKYWLHVYSWESFLRRVDKVHGHYFNK
;
A
#
# COMPACT_ATOMS: atom_id res chain seq x y z
N MET A 1 -8.43 -41.68 2.41
CA MET A 1 -7.06 -41.84 2.94
C MET A 1 -6.29 -40.57 2.63
N LEU A 2 -5.98 -39.75 3.63
CA LEU A 2 -5.06 -38.62 3.47
C LEU A 2 -3.65 -39.18 3.28
N ASN A 3 -3.03 -38.86 2.15
CA ASN A 3 -1.67 -39.29 1.83
C ASN A 3 -0.72 -38.63 2.83
N LYS A 4 -0.18 -39.40 3.78
CA LYS A 4 0.60 -38.89 4.92
C LYS A 4 1.99 -38.35 4.53
N ASP A 5 2.37 -38.44 3.25
CA ASP A 5 3.72 -38.13 2.77
C ASP A 5 3.78 -36.98 1.74
N TYR A 6 2.68 -36.23 1.52
CA TYR A 6 2.77 -35.03 0.67
C TYR A 6 3.39 -33.86 1.44
N VAL A 7 4.70 -33.70 1.29
CA VAL A 7 5.41 -32.47 1.66
C VAL A 7 5.34 -31.54 0.46
N TYR A 8 4.58 -30.44 0.56
CA TYR A 8 4.60 -29.39 -0.46
C TYR A 8 6.03 -28.87 -0.62
N LYS A 9 6.57 -28.98 -1.84
CA LYS A 9 7.82 -28.33 -2.22
C LYS A 9 7.47 -27.09 -3.03
N GLU A 10 7.87 -25.93 -2.51
CA GLU A 10 7.76 -24.67 -3.21
C GLU A 10 8.57 -24.70 -4.52
N PRO A 11 8.06 -24.15 -5.63
CA PRO A 11 8.84 -23.95 -6.85
C PRO A 11 10.10 -23.10 -6.59
N GLU A 12 11.26 -23.57 -7.06
CA GLU A 12 12.54 -22.89 -6.88
C GLU A 12 12.54 -21.44 -7.42
N GLU A 13 11.77 -21.18 -8.48
CA GLU A 13 11.59 -19.84 -9.05
C GLU A 13 11.01 -18.84 -8.04
N TRP A 14 10.09 -19.28 -7.19
CA TRP A 14 9.48 -18.41 -6.18
C TRP A 14 10.52 -18.01 -5.13
N THR A 15 11.33 -18.97 -4.68
CA THR A 15 12.43 -18.70 -3.75
C THR A 15 13.45 -17.74 -4.37
N LYS A 16 13.90 -18.01 -5.61
CA LYS A 16 14.84 -17.12 -6.32
C LYS A 16 14.32 -15.70 -6.47
N ARG A 17 13.04 -15.53 -6.81
CA ARG A 17 12.42 -14.21 -6.97
C ARG A 17 12.29 -13.49 -5.63
N ARG A 18 11.92 -14.22 -4.57
CA ARG A 18 11.86 -13.68 -3.20
C ARG A 18 13.23 -13.21 -2.73
N ASP A 19 14.26 -14.02 -2.92
CA ASP A 19 15.63 -13.68 -2.52
C ASP A 19 16.16 -12.49 -3.30
N LYS A 20 15.86 -12.41 -4.60
CA LYS A 20 16.19 -11.24 -5.42
C LYS A 20 15.51 -9.96 -4.91
N ILE A 21 14.19 -10.01 -4.66
CA ILE A 21 13.45 -8.85 -4.13
C ILE A 21 14.06 -8.39 -2.80
N ARG A 22 14.39 -9.32 -1.90
CA ARG A 22 15.04 -9.00 -0.61
C ARG A 22 16.46 -8.46 -0.76
N GLN A 23 17.22 -8.96 -1.72
CA GLN A 23 18.57 -8.49 -1.99
C GLN A 23 18.58 -7.06 -2.55
N ASP A 24 17.61 -6.75 -3.40
CA ASP A 24 17.45 -5.43 -4.02
C ASP A 24 16.69 -4.44 -3.11
N GLN A 25 16.17 -4.91 -1.96
CA GLN A 25 15.38 -4.12 -1.02
C GLN A 25 16.23 -3.01 -0.39
N ILE A 26 15.71 -1.79 -0.42
CA ILE A 26 16.30 -0.67 0.29
C ILE A 26 16.07 -0.90 1.79
N PRO A 27 17.09 -0.74 2.66
CA PRO A 27 16.93 -0.87 4.10
C PRO A 27 15.79 0.02 4.62
N ILE A 28 14.93 -0.54 5.48
CA ILE A 28 13.79 0.20 6.04
C ILE A 28 14.24 1.42 6.85
N GLU A 29 15.44 1.37 7.40
CA GLU A 29 16.13 2.44 8.12
C GLU A 29 16.27 3.71 7.27
N ASN A 30 16.43 3.58 5.95
CA ASN A 30 16.51 4.74 5.06
C ASN A 30 15.17 5.50 5.03
N LEU A 31 14.05 4.78 5.04
CA LEU A 31 12.73 5.40 5.10
C LEU A 31 12.44 5.95 6.50
N GLN A 32 12.92 5.28 7.55
CA GLN A 32 12.86 5.77 8.93
C GLN A 32 13.62 7.10 9.08
N GLU A 33 14.85 7.19 8.59
CA GLU A 33 15.67 8.40 8.65
C GLU A 33 15.00 9.58 7.93
N LEU A 34 14.38 9.34 6.76
CA LEU A 34 13.60 10.38 6.07
C LEU A 34 12.44 10.88 6.93
N VAL A 35 11.70 9.98 7.57
CA VAL A 35 10.58 10.34 8.44
C VAL A 35 11.08 11.08 9.68
N GLU A 36 12.18 10.64 10.28
CA GLU A 36 12.81 11.27 11.44
C GLU A 36 13.24 12.71 11.13
N ASN A 37 13.85 12.92 9.96
CA ASN A 37 14.29 14.23 9.47
C ASN A 37 13.16 15.12 8.94
N GLY A 38 11.91 14.63 8.92
CA GLY A 38 10.76 15.40 8.45
C GLY A 38 10.78 15.65 6.95
N ALA A 39 11.15 14.63 6.16
CA ALA A 39 11.18 14.69 4.71
C ALA A 39 9.81 15.06 4.12
N ASN A 40 9.80 15.84 3.03
CA ASN A 40 8.56 16.20 2.35
C ASN A 40 8.03 15.03 1.49
N GLU A 41 6.82 15.20 0.95
CA GLU A 41 6.12 14.20 0.13
C GLU A 41 6.97 13.69 -1.04
N ARG A 42 7.67 14.59 -1.74
CA ARG A 42 8.49 14.23 -2.90
C ARG A 42 9.68 13.36 -2.53
N GLU A 43 10.34 13.66 -1.41
CA GLU A 43 11.49 12.90 -0.92
C GLU A 43 11.08 11.48 -0.53
N ILE A 44 9.96 11.34 0.17
CA ILE A 44 9.43 10.03 0.56
C ILE A 44 8.96 9.23 -0.65
N GLN A 45 8.17 9.84 -1.55
CA GLN A 45 7.72 9.19 -2.78
C GLN A 45 8.90 8.69 -3.62
N LYS A 46 10.00 9.45 -3.69
CA LYS A 46 11.19 9.05 -4.45
C LYS A 46 11.76 7.71 -3.95
N VAL A 47 11.85 7.51 -2.63
CA VAL A 47 12.37 6.26 -2.06
C VAL A 47 11.41 5.10 -2.30
N ILE A 48 10.10 5.29 -2.07
CA ILE A 48 9.11 4.23 -2.31
C ILE A 48 9.06 3.85 -3.81
N LYS A 49 9.19 4.82 -4.72
CA LYS A 49 9.25 4.54 -6.16
C LYS A 49 10.52 3.79 -6.57
N GLN A 50 11.63 3.96 -5.85
CA GLN A 50 12.85 3.17 -6.10
C GLN A 50 12.69 1.72 -5.66
N ASP A 51 11.92 1.48 -4.59
CA ASP A 51 11.66 0.14 -4.08
C ASP A 51 10.22 0.00 -3.56
N LEU A 52 9.38 -0.67 -4.35
CA LEU A 52 7.97 -0.87 -4.03
C LEU A 52 7.74 -1.99 -3.00
N SER A 53 8.78 -2.72 -2.61
CA SER A 53 8.65 -3.84 -1.66
C SER A 53 8.12 -3.37 -0.30
N PHE A 54 8.41 -2.12 0.11
CA PHE A 54 7.85 -1.48 1.31
C PHE A 54 6.32 -1.52 1.37
N LEU A 55 5.65 -1.45 0.22
CA LEU A 55 4.19 -1.54 0.15
C LEU A 55 3.74 -3.00 0.34
N SER A 56 4.43 -3.92 -0.35
CA SER A 56 4.07 -5.34 -0.33
C SER A 56 4.22 -5.99 1.04
N ASP A 57 5.21 -5.57 1.84
CA ASP A 57 5.45 -6.13 3.18
C ASP A 57 4.20 -6.01 4.04
N TYR A 58 3.50 -4.89 3.97
CA TYR A 58 2.27 -4.68 4.74
C TYR A 58 1.00 -5.20 4.06
N PHE A 59 0.87 -5.00 2.73
CA PHE A 59 -0.41 -5.21 2.05
C PHE A 59 -0.59 -6.60 1.45
N GLN A 60 0.45 -7.42 1.36
CA GLN A 60 0.34 -8.77 0.79
C GLN A 60 -0.63 -9.65 1.58
N SER A 61 -1.54 -10.30 0.86
CA SER A 61 -2.42 -11.32 1.42
C SER A 61 -3.06 -12.13 0.29
N PRO A 62 -2.66 -13.39 0.07
CA PRO A 62 -1.68 -14.17 0.85
C PRO A 62 -0.22 -13.74 0.59
N GLN A 63 0.70 -14.28 1.38
CA GLN A 63 2.14 -14.00 1.23
C GLN A 63 2.64 -14.31 -0.19
N ASP A 64 3.53 -13.43 -0.67
CA ASP A 64 4.20 -13.47 -1.98
C ASP A 64 3.30 -13.27 -3.21
N GLU A 65 2.03 -12.93 -3.00
CA GLU A 65 1.05 -12.71 -4.06
C GLU A 65 0.57 -11.28 -4.05
N TYR A 66 1.32 -10.43 -4.75
CA TYR A 66 0.99 -9.04 -4.88
C TYR A 66 1.49 -8.47 -6.21
N ILE A 67 0.88 -7.37 -6.62
CA ILE A 67 1.40 -6.46 -7.65
C ILE A 67 1.37 -5.06 -7.08
N CYS A 68 2.51 -4.39 -7.02
CA CYS A 68 2.60 -2.97 -6.68
C CYS A 68 2.77 -2.16 -7.97
N LEU A 69 2.04 -1.05 -8.06
CA LEU A 69 2.07 -0.10 -9.16
C LEU A 69 2.33 1.30 -8.61
N THR A 70 2.99 2.15 -9.37
CA THR A 70 3.10 3.59 -9.09
C THR A 70 2.27 4.39 -10.06
N GLU A 71 1.76 5.54 -9.60
CA GLU A 71 1.21 6.60 -10.46
C GLU A 71 0.12 6.07 -11.40
N LEU A 72 -0.90 5.41 -10.85
CA LEU A 72 -1.97 4.82 -11.64
C LEU A 72 -3.04 5.88 -11.98
N PRO A 73 -3.30 6.16 -13.27
CA PRO A 73 -4.38 7.08 -13.65
C PRO A 73 -5.74 6.47 -13.33
N ILE A 74 -6.58 7.22 -12.61
CA ILE A 74 -7.96 6.86 -12.28
C ILE A 74 -8.84 8.11 -12.38
N GLY A 75 -9.65 8.18 -13.44
CA GLY A 75 -10.42 9.38 -13.78
C GLY A 75 -9.48 10.48 -14.29
N ASP A 76 -9.63 11.69 -13.74
CA ASP A 76 -8.87 12.87 -14.15
C ASP A 76 -7.59 13.09 -13.32
N ASP A 77 -7.27 12.18 -12.40
CA ASP A 77 -6.16 12.31 -11.47
C ASP A 77 -5.38 10.99 -11.35
N ILE A 78 -4.26 11.02 -10.64
CA ILE A 78 -3.33 9.90 -10.51
C ILE A 78 -3.20 9.50 -9.04
N VAL A 79 -3.41 8.21 -8.75
CA VAL A 79 -3.13 7.64 -7.41
C VAL A 79 -1.64 7.36 -7.28
N ASP A 80 -1.03 7.79 -6.17
CA ASP A 80 0.41 7.62 -5.93
C ASP A 80 0.86 6.15 -6.05
N PHE A 81 0.18 5.23 -5.34
CA PHE A 81 0.50 3.81 -5.37
C PHE A 81 -0.73 2.91 -5.33
N VAL A 82 -0.62 1.75 -5.96
CA VAL A 82 -1.65 0.71 -5.94
C VAL A 82 -1.06 -0.64 -5.60
N VAL A 83 -1.72 -1.41 -4.73
CA VAL A 83 -1.39 -2.82 -4.46
C VAL A 83 -2.55 -3.73 -4.81
N LEU A 84 -2.31 -4.69 -5.70
CA LEU A 84 -3.25 -5.75 -6.05
C LEU A 84 -2.88 -7.03 -5.30
N THR A 85 -3.84 -7.67 -4.64
CA THR A 85 -3.62 -8.90 -3.87
C THR A 85 -4.91 -9.73 -3.78
N SER A 86 -4.88 -10.85 -3.05
CA SER A 86 -6.00 -11.78 -2.79
C SER A 86 -6.37 -12.66 -3.98
N ARG A 87 -7.03 -13.79 -3.67
CA ARG A 87 -7.41 -14.85 -4.64
C ARG A 87 -8.92 -14.99 -4.86
N SER A 88 -9.75 -14.61 -3.88
CA SER A 88 -11.21 -14.80 -3.98
C SER A 88 -11.85 -13.74 -4.88
N ARG A 89 -11.59 -12.48 -4.54
CA ARG A 89 -11.83 -11.26 -5.32
C ARG A 89 -10.55 -10.46 -5.24
N MET A 90 -10.15 -9.82 -6.33
CA MET A 90 -8.94 -8.99 -6.29
C MET A 90 -9.16 -7.83 -5.33
N LEU A 91 -8.30 -7.72 -4.34
CA LEU A 91 -8.24 -6.59 -3.44
C LEU A 91 -7.31 -5.54 -4.05
N VAL A 92 -7.83 -4.32 -4.20
CA VAL A 92 -7.15 -3.17 -4.78
C VAL A 92 -6.98 -2.13 -3.67
N TYR A 93 -5.75 -1.96 -3.19
CA TYR A 93 -5.40 -0.86 -2.31
C TYR A 93 -5.09 0.38 -3.14
N LEU A 94 -5.79 1.49 -2.89
CA LEU A 94 -5.43 2.81 -3.42
C LEU A 94 -4.74 3.60 -2.31
N ILE A 95 -3.51 4.04 -2.55
CA ILE A 95 -2.65 4.60 -1.51
C ILE A 95 -2.21 6.00 -1.94
N GLU A 96 -2.53 7.00 -1.11
CA GLU A 96 -1.96 8.34 -1.19
C GLU A 96 -0.92 8.55 -0.10
N VAL A 97 0.20 9.17 -0.43
CA VAL A 97 1.25 9.49 0.54
C VAL A 97 1.45 10.99 0.67
N LYS A 98 1.78 11.43 1.89
CA LYS A 98 2.17 12.81 2.21
C LYS A 98 3.50 12.81 2.95
N GLY A 99 4.13 13.98 3.06
CA GLY A 99 5.40 14.14 3.77
C GLY A 99 5.32 13.79 5.26
N ALA A 100 6.48 13.76 5.90
CA ALA A 100 6.67 13.67 7.35
C ALA A 100 7.03 15.04 7.97
N ASP A 101 6.92 16.12 7.19
CA ASP A 101 7.21 17.51 7.56
C ASP A 101 6.09 18.19 8.38
N PHE A 102 5.03 17.44 8.72
CA PHE A 102 3.92 17.89 9.54
C PHE A 102 3.45 16.80 10.50
N PHE A 103 2.66 17.15 11.51
CA PHE A 103 2.00 16.16 12.37
C PHE A 103 0.64 15.74 11.81
N THR A 104 0.34 14.44 11.86
CA THR A 104 -0.91 13.85 11.36
C THR A 104 -2.15 14.49 12.00
N VAL A 105 -2.06 14.80 13.31
CA VAL A 105 -3.05 15.59 14.06
C VAL A 105 -2.54 17.02 14.28
N LYS A 106 -3.45 18.00 14.17
CA LYS A 106 -3.15 19.42 14.38
C LYS A 106 -2.55 19.67 15.76
N ALA A 107 -1.57 20.56 15.82
CA ALA A 107 -0.92 20.97 17.07
C ALA A 107 -1.74 22.00 17.89
N SER A 108 -2.82 22.56 17.33
CA SER A 108 -3.62 23.62 17.93
C SER A 108 -4.55 23.14 19.06
N HIS A 109 -5.10 24.08 19.83
CA HIS A 109 -6.15 23.80 20.84
C HIS A 109 -7.38 23.09 20.26
N TYR A 110 -7.66 23.26 18.96
CA TYR A 110 -8.65 22.46 18.24
C TYR A 110 -8.02 21.14 17.80
N LYS A 111 -8.49 20.05 18.41
CA LYS A 111 -8.15 18.67 18.01
C LYS A 111 -8.72 18.36 16.62
N GLY A 112 -8.02 17.52 15.85
CA GLY A 112 -8.47 17.04 14.54
C GLY A 112 -7.33 16.85 13.54
N MET A 113 -7.65 16.19 12.43
CA MET A 113 -6.68 15.85 11.39
C MET A 113 -6.06 17.08 10.71
N ASN A 114 -4.82 16.95 10.29
CA ASN A 114 -4.10 17.97 9.53
C ASN A 114 -4.74 18.20 8.14
N ALA A 115 -4.65 19.43 7.63
CA ALA A 115 -5.15 19.79 6.30
C ALA A 115 -4.55 18.91 5.19
N HIS A 116 -3.26 18.57 5.27
CA HIS A 116 -2.62 17.68 4.29
C HIS A 116 -3.27 16.28 4.25
N ILE A 117 -3.74 15.78 5.39
CA ILE A 117 -4.49 14.51 5.44
C ILE A 117 -5.88 14.70 4.82
N HIS A 118 -6.56 15.81 5.09
CA HIS A 118 -7.84 16.11 4.45
C HIS A 118 -7.71 16.20 2.92
N ASP A 119 -6.63 16.79 2.42
CA ASP A 119 -6.36 16.89 0.99
C ASP A 119 -6.14 15.50 0.35
N ALA A 120 -5.31 14.66 0.97
CA ALA A 120 -5.11 13.27 0.53
C ALA A 120 -6.42 12.46 0.51
N VAL A 121 -7.25 12.63 1.55
CA VAL A 121 -8.56 11.96 1.63
C VAL A 121 -9.52 12.48 0.55
N LYS A 122 -9.44 13.76 0.21
CA LYS A 122 -10.21 14.34 -0.90
C LYS A 122 -9.77 13.77 -2.24
N GLN A 123 -8.46 13.57 -2.47
CA GLN A 123 -7.92 12.89 -3.66
C GLN A 123 -8.49 11.48 -3.77
N ILE A 124 -8.36 10.66 -2.72
CA ILE A 124 -8.99 9.32 -2.66
C ILE A 124 -10.49 9.39 -2.95
N SER A 125 -11.22 10.32 -2.31
CA SER A 125 -12.68 10.43 -2.48
C SER A 125 -13.07 10.75 -3.92
N ASN A 126 -12.25 11.49 -4.66
CA ASN A 126 -12.47 11.76 -6.08
C ASN A 126 -12.26 10.50 -6.93
N HIS A 127 -11.21 9.72 -6.66
CA HIS A 127 -11.00 8.42 -7.31
C HIS A 127 -12.16 7.47 -7.05
N LEU A 128 -12.60 7.35 -5.79
CA LEU A 128 -13.74 6.50 -5.44
C LEU A 128 -15.02 6.95 -6.16
N ARG A 129 -15.30 8.27 -6.21
CA ARG A 129 -16.46 8.79 -6.95
C ARG A 129 -16.40 8.42 -8.44
N TYR A 130 -15.22 8.52 -9.05
CA TYR A 130 -15.03 8.10 -10.43
C TYR A 130 -15.27 6.60 -10.59
N ILE A 131 -14.68 5.77 -9.73
CA ILE A 131 -14.82 4.31 -9.77
C ILE A 131 -16.28 3.91 -9.57
N ASP A 132 -16.98 4.45 -8.58
CA ASP A 132 -18.39 4.13 -8.32
C ASP A 132 -19.27 4.47 -9.53
N SER A 133 -18.98 5.60 -10.19
CA SER A 133 -19.71 6.04 -11.39
C SER A 133 -19.35 5.23 -12.65
N ASN A 134 -18.21 4.52 -12.65
CA ASN A 134 -17.64 3.83 -13.80
C ASN A 134 -17.16 2.41 -13.46
N TYR A 135 -17.84 1.73 -12.53
CA TYR A 135 -17.30 0.55 -11.86
C TYR A 135 -16.89 -0.56 -12.82
N GLU A 136 -17.74 -0.90 -13.79
CA GLU A 136 -17.46 -1.97 -14.75
C GLU A 136 -16.25 -1.63 -15.65
N THR A 137 -16.12 -0.36 -16.05
CA THR A 137 -14.96 0.13 -16.82
C THR A 137 -13.69 0.01 -15.99
N PHE A 138 -13.72 0.46 -14.73
CA PHE A 138 -12.57 0.39 -13.83
C PHE A 138 -12.19 -1.06 -13.51
N ARG A 139 -13.17 -1.92 -13.23
CA ARG A 139 -13.00 -3.36 -12.96
C ARG A 139 -12.26 -4.05 -14.12
N ASN A 140 -12.71 -3.82 -15.36
CA ASN A 140 -12.06 -4.36 -16.54
C ASN A 140 -10.66 -3.79 -16.76
N TYR A 141 -10.49 -2.48 -16.52
CA TYR A 141 -9.19 -1.81 -16.61
C TYR A 141 -8.16 -2.39 -15.65
N ILE A 142 -8.51 -2.56 -14.37
CA ILE A 142 -7.56 -3.02 -13.37
C ILE A 142 -7.19 -4.50 -13.55
N HIS A 143 -8.14 -5.35 -13.98
CA HIS A 143 -7.83 -6.74 -14.37
C HIS A 143 -6.93 -6.81 -15.61
N LYS A 144 -7.11 -5.89 -16.57
CA LYS A 144 -6.23 -5.79 -17.74
C LYS A 144 -4.81 -5.41 -17.34
N ILE A 145 -4.64 -4.43 -16.45
CA ILE A 145 -3.32 -4.06 -15.92
C ILE A 145 -2.66 -5.22 -15.21
N ARG A 146 -3.40 -5.91 -14.31
CA ARG A 146 -2.91 -7.12 -13.64
C ARG A 146 -2.34 -8.12 -14.62
N GLN A 147 -3.07 -8.43 -15.69
CA GLN A 147 -2.60 -9.35 -16.72
C GLN A 147 -1.39 -8.81 -17.49
N GLN A 148 -1.37 -7.52 -17.82
CA GLN A 148 -0.23 -6.89 -18.49
C GLN A 148 1.04 -6.94 -17.65
N VAL A 149 0.95 -6.81 -16.32
CA VAL A 149 2.11 -6.94 -15.42
C VAL A 149 2.60 -8.38 -15.39
N ILE A 150 1.70 -9.36 -15.26
CA ILE A 150 2.04 -10.80 -15.29
C ILE A 150 2.70 -11.20 -16.62
N ASP A 151 2.22 -10.65 -17.73
CA ASP A 151 2.74 -10.87 -19.07
C ASP A 151 4.00 -10.03 -19.40
N GLU A 152 4.51 -9.22 -18.46
CA GLU A 152 5.65 -8.29 -18.67
C GLU A 152 5.42 -7.25 -19.79
N LYS A 153 4.16 -6.92 -20.07
CA LYS A 153 3.72 -5.94 -21.09
C LYS A 153 3.45 -4.55 -20.51
N TYR A 154 3.21 -4.45 -19.21
CA TYR A 154 3.00 -3.17 -18.53
C TYR A 154 4.33 -2.42 -18.40
N LYS A 155 4.36 -1.16 -18.88
CA LYS A 155 5.60 -0.36 -18.99
C LYS A 155 5.90 0.53 -17.77
N PRO A 156 4.91 1.11 -17.08
CA PRO A 156 5.19 1.89 -15.87
C PRO A 156 5.86 1.05 -14.78
N ASN A 157 6.39 1.73 -13.76
CA ASN A 157 7.12 1.11 -12.67
C ASN A 157 6.21 0.19 -11.85
N THR A 158 6.62 -1.06 -11.68
CA THR A 158 5.86 -2.10 -10.99
C THR A 158 6.75 -3.10 -10.28
N LEU A 159 6.17 -3.76 -9.28
CA LEU A 159 6.77 -4.90 -8.61
C LEU A 159 5.74 -6.04 -8.58
N LEU A 160 6.07 -7.15 -9.22
CA LEU A 160 5.29 -8.38 -9.17
C LEU A 160 5.93 -9.35 -8.16
N GLY A 161 5.13 -9.82 -7.22
CA GLY A 161 5.57 -10.65 -6.10
C GLY A 161 6.13 -12.01 -6.50
N PRO A 162 6.76 -12.74 -5.55
CA PRO A 162 7.55 -13.93 -5.85
C PRO A 162 6.82 -15.04 -6.59
N LYS A 163 5.51 -15.24 -6.36
CA LYS A 163 4.77 -16.29 -7.10
C LYS A 163 4.54 -15.95 -8.57
N GLY A 164 4.68 -14.69 -8.95
CA GLY A 164 4.58 -14.25 -10.35
C GLY A 164 3.15 -14.18 -10.89
N TYR A 165 2.13 -14.39 -10.07
CA TYR A 165 0.73 -14.31 -10.50
C TYR A 165 -0.21 -13.93 -9.35
N LEU A 166 -1.44 -13.56 -9.71
CA LEU A 166 -2.58 -13.49 -8.80
C LEU A 166 -3.69 -14.41 -9.32
N GLU A 167 -4.06 -15.41 -8.53
CA GLU A 167 -5.10 -16.41 -8.86
C GLU A 167 -6.51 -15.81 -8.74
N VAL A 168 -6.86 -14.87 -9.63
CA VAL A 168 -8.19 -14.25 -9.65
C VAL A 168 -8.81 -14.33 -11.05
N ASP A 169 -10.06 -14.79 -11.11
CA ASP A 169 -10.87 -14.79 -12.33
C ASP A 169 -11.09 -13.33 -12.83
N PRO A 170 -10.73 -13.00 -14.09
CA PRO A 170 -10.90 -11.65 -14.67
C PRO A 170 -12.34 -11.12 -14.68
N ASN A 171 -13.35 -12.00 -14.59
CA ASN A 171 -14.75 -11.62 -14.59
C ASN A 171 -15.29 -11.34 -13.18
N LYS A 172 -14.52 -11.65 -12.13
CA LYS A 172 -14.95 -11.37 -10.76
C LYS A 172 -14.86 -9.89 -10.43
N ASP A 173 -15.72 -9.51 -9.49
CA ASP A 173 -15.67 -8.24 -8.79
C ASP A 173 -14.33 -8.01 -8.08
N ILE A 174 -14.06 -6.74 -7.82
CA ILE A 174 -12.94 -6.28 -7.03
C ILE A 174 -13.41 -5.78 -5.67
N LYS A 175 -12.52 -5.78 -4.69
CA LYS A 175 -12.70 -5.06 -3.43
C LYS A 175 -11.72 -3.90 -3.41
N ILE A 176 -12.18 -2.72 -3.02
CA ILE A 176 -11.32 -1.53 -2.90
C ILE A 176 -11.17 -1.20 -1.43
N GLU A 177 -9.93 -1.00 -1.01
CA GLU A 177 -9.56 -0.43 0.28
C GLU A 177 -8.65 0.76 0.01
N THR A 178 -8.72 1.80 0.82
CA THR A 178 -7.91 3.00 0.59
C THR A 178 -7.06 3.34 1.80
N VAL A 179 -5.89 3.89 1.53
CA VAL A 179 -4.91 4.21 2.54
C VAL A 179 -4.35 5.60 2.31
N VAL A 180 -4.24 6.36 3.38
CA VAL A 180 -3.49 7.62 3.41
C VAL A 180 -2.36 7.46 4.41
N ILE A 181 -1.12 7.70 3.98
CA ILE A 181 0.06 7.68 4.86
C ILE A 181 0.65 9.08 4.89
N GLY A 182 0.75 9.70 6.06
CA GLY A 182 1.23 11.06 6.12
C GLY A 182 1.40 11.63 7.52
N GLY A 183 2.40 12.49 7.64
CA GLY A 183 2.76 13.17 8.87
C GLY A 183 3.36 12.24 9.93
N LYS A 184 3.80 12.89 11.00
CA LYS A 184 4.36 12.26 12.19
C LYS A 184 3.32 12.16 13.30
N SER A 185 3.43 11.13 14.14
CA SER A 185 2.68 11.05 15.39
C SER A 185 3.30 11.99 16.43
N LYS A 186 2.49 12.91 16.99
CA LYS A 186 2.92 13.75 18.12
C LYS A 186 2.84 13.00 19.46
N ASP A 187 1.76 12.26 19.64
CA ASP A 187 1.42 11.44 20.81
C ASP A 187 0.65 10.23 20.28
N GLU A 188 1.12 9.01 20.59
CA GLU A 188 0.56 7.79 19.99
C GLU A 188 -0.92 7.59 20.29
N TYR A 189 -1.35 7.90 21.52
CA TYR A 189 -2.73 7.71 21.94
C TYR A 189 -3.67 8.71 21.27
N THR A 190 -3.29 9.98 21.28
CA THR A 190 -4.06 11.07 20.69
C THR A 190 -4.17 10.89 19.18
N ASP A 191 -3.06 10.57 18.51
CA ASP A 191 -3.05 10.29 17.07
C ASP A 191 -3.98 9.13 16.72
N SER A 192 -3.88 8.02 17.44
CA SER A 192 -4.75 6.86 17.24
C SER A 192 -6.22 7.19 17.48
N SER A 193 -6.53 7.98 18.52
CA SER A 193 -7.90 8.36 18.88
C SER A 193 -8.54 9.26 17.81
N GLU A 194 -7.82 10.30 17.38
CA GLU A 194 -8.31 11.25 16.36
C GLU A 194 -8.46 10.56 15.00
N ARG A 195 -7.52 9.69 14.62
CA ARG A 195 -7.65 8.87 13.40
C ARG A 195 -8.87 7.96 13.45
N THR A 196 -9.06 7.24 14.56
CA THR A 196 -10.23 6.36 14.73
C THR A 196 -11.54 7.14 14.61
N GLN A 197 -11.60 8.34 15.20
CA GLN A 197 -12.78 9.20 15.06
C GLN A 197 -12.96 9.69 13.62
N PHE A 198 -11.88 10.03 12.93
CA PHE A 198 -11.90 10.49 11.55
C PHE A 198 -12.30 9.42 10.53
N GLU A 199 -11.90 8.17 10.79
CA GLU A 199 -12.20 6.98 9.97
C GLU A 199 -13.58 6.39 10.26
N ARG A 200 -14.21 6.74 11.39
CA ARG A 200 -15.44 6.08 11.90
C ARG A 200 -16.56 5.91 10.88
N ASP A 201 -16.77 6.93 10.04
CA ASP A 201 -17.83 6.95 9.03
C ASP A 201 -17.28 6.73 7.60
N LYS A 202 -16.00 6.35 7.49
CA LYS A 202 -15.26 6.09 6.25
C LYS A 202 -14.68 4.68 6.29
N TYR A 203 -15.55 3.67 6.27
CA TYR A 203 -15.15 2.26 6.32
C TYR A 203 -14.21 1.81 5.19
N TRP A 204 -14.08 2.62 4.15
CA TRP A 204 -13.18 2.44 3.01
C TRP A 204 -11.78 3.03 3.23
N LEU A 205 -11.52 3.75 4.33
CA LEU A 205 -10.31 4.52 4.59
C LEU A 205 -9.53 4.02 5.79
N HIS A 206 -8.22 3.88 5.60
CA HIS A 206 -7.25 3.80 6.67
C HIS A 206 -6.26 4.96 6.58
N VAL A 207 -6.10 5.73 7.64
CA VAL A 207 -5.07 6.77 7.74
C VAL A 207 -3.96 6.23 8.62
N TYR A 208 -2.70 6.46 8.25
CA TYR A 208 -1.52 6.15 9.04
C TYR A 208 -0.61 7.38 9.15
N SER A 209 -0.05 7.63 10.34
CA SER A 209 1.22 8.35 10.43
C SER A 209 2.35 7.46 9.91
N TRP A 210 3.45 8.07 9.48
CA TRP A 210 4.61 7.31 9.01
C TRP A 210 5.15 6.35 10.06
N GLU A 211 5.25 6.75 11.33
CA GLU A 211 5.73 5.86 12.40
C GLU A 211 4.79 4.67 12.60
N SER A 212 3.47 4.88 12.50
CA SER A 212 2.50 3.80 12.63
C SER A 212 2.52 2.81 11.45
N PHE A 213 2.83 3.30 10.24
CA PHE A 213 3.01 2.47 9.06
C PHE A 213 4.32 1.66 9.15
N LEU A 214 5.43 2.33 9.47
CA LEU A 214 6.75 1.70 9.61
C LEU A 214 6.75 0.59 10.67
N ARG A 215 6.06 0.79 11.81
CA ARG A 215 5.86 -0.26 12.82
C ARG A 215 5.13 -1.51 12.33
N ARG A 216 4.35 -1.41 11.26
CA ARG A 216 3.65 -2.56 10.66
C ARG A 216 4.53 -3.28 9.67
N VAL A 217 5.32 -2.53 8.90
CA VAL A 217 6.33 -3.09 7.98
C VAL A 217 7.42 -3.84 8.76
N ASP A 218 7.92 -3.26 9.85
CA ASP A 218 9.00 -3.84 10.67
C ASP A 218 8.66 -5.21 11.26
N LYS A 219 7.40 -5.43 11.65
CA LYS A 219 6.91 -6.73 12.15
C LYS A 219 7.07 -7.87 11.15
N VAL A 220 7.18 -7.56 9.86
CA VAL A 220 7.39 -8.53 8.78
C VAL A 220 8.86 -8.96 8.71
N HIS A 221 9.79 -8.07 9.10
CA HIS A 221 11.24 -8.29 9.07
C HIS A 221 11.81 -8.83 10.38
N GLY A 222 11.02 -8.89 11.45
CA GLY A 222 11.41 -9.50 12.72
C GLY A 222 12.39 -8.66 13.54
N HIS A 223 12.60 -7.40 13.18
CA HIS A 223 13.23 -6.42 14.05
C HIS A 223 12.18 -5.93 15.05
N TYR A 224 12.58 -5.84 16.32
CA TYR A 224 11.77 -5.17 17.34
C TYR A 224 12.42 -3.81 17.53
N PHE A 225 11.69 -2.72 17.26
CA PHE A 225 12.06 -1.40 17.74
C PHE A 225 12.44 -1.48 19.22
N ASN A 226 13.72 -1.29 19.53
CA ASN A 226 14.14 -0.98 20.89
C ASN A 226 13.67 0.44 21.17
N LYS A 227 12.70 0.56 22.08
CA LYS A 227 12.36 1.83 22.73
C LYS A 227 13.53 2.35 23.55
#